data_AF-A0A7Z8QS38-F1
#
_entry.id   AF-A0A7Z8QS38-F1
#
_cell.length_a   1.000
_cell.length_b   1.000
_cell.length_c   1.000
_cell.angle_alpha   90.00
_cell.angle_beta   90.00
_cell.angle_gamma   90.00
#
_symmetry.space_group_name_H-M   'P 1'
#
loop_
_entity.id
_entity.type
_entity.pdbx_description
1 polymer ?
#
loop_
_entity_poly.entity_id
_entity_poly.type
_entity_poly.pdbx_seq_one_letter_code
_entity_poly.pdbx_strand_id
1 'polypeptide(L)'
;FRKLFRAHSLVAEEKLQGDAASAKQMFVDTGGRILKDYQLIDDTAELLIDALLGTGLDRAVTGLFADAIAHVNKLLIPVLAIDIPSGLNADTGNIMGCAICADITITFIVLKKGLFTGLAADCCGTVIFSDLEVPNKIIQAISSKEQLLVPRQLTKRKASAHKGLFGHVLVVGGGGMVMPEPYI
;
A
#
# COMPACT_ATOMS: atom_id res chain seq x y z
N PHE A 1 -31.37 -2.68 -9.22
CA PHE A 1 -30.36 -1.62 -9.03
C PHE A 1 -29.07 -2.06 -9.72
N ARG A 2 -28.74 -1.50 -10.89
CA ARG A 2 -27.46 -1.77 -11.57
C ARG A 2 -26.46 -0.75 -11.02
N LYS A 3 -25.41 -1.20 -10.33
CA LYS A 3 -24.27 -0.31 -10.01
C LYS A 3 -23.57 0.05 -11.32
N LEU A 4 -23.27 1.34 -11.50
CA LEU A 4 -22.64 1.84 -12.71
C LEU A 4 -21.13 1.92 -12.49
N PHE A 5 -20.36 1.10 -13.21
CA PHE A 5 -18.91 1.11 -13.15
C PHE A 5 -18.33 1.97 -14.27
N ARG A 6 -17.44 2.89 -13.89
CA ARG A 6 -16.67 3.77 -14.79
C ARG A 6 -15.19 3.53 -14.53
N ALA A 7 -14.42 3.32 -15.59
CA ALA A 7 -12.97 3.28 -15.53
C ALA A 7 -12.41 4.53 -16.19
N HIS A 8 -11.50 5.24 -15.51
CA HIS A 8 -10.83 6.41 -16.06
C HIS A 8 -9.40 6.01 -16.46
N SER A 9 -9.14 5.93 -17.77
CA SER A 9 -7.83 5.51 -18.29
C SER A 9 -6.94 6.72 -18.55
N LEU A 10 -5.75 6.75 -17.91
CA LEU A 10 -4.71 7.75 -18.16
C LEU A 10 -3.74 7.35 -19.28
N VAL A 11 -3.86 6.12 -19.78
CA VAL A 11 -3.06 5.61 -20.89
C VAL A 11 -3.93 5.43 -22.13
N ALA A 12 -3.30 5.61 -23.30
CA ALA A 12 -3.93 5.37 -24.58
C ALA A 12 -4.27 3.87 -24.71
N GLU A 13 -5.47 3.58 -25.20
CA GLU A 13 -6.02 2.21 -25.23
C GLU A 13 -5.18 1.26 -26.08
N GLU A 14 -4.48 1.78 -27.08
CA GLU A 14 -3.61 1.03 -28.00
C GLU A 14 -2.33 0.53 -27.29
N LYS A 15 -2.02 1.08 -26.11
CA LYS A 15 -0.90 0.63 -25.28
C LYS A 15 -1.26 -0.55 -24.38
N LEU A 16 -2.55 -0.87 -24.23
CA LEU A 16 -2.98 -2.02 -23.45
C LEU A 16 -2.72 -3.30 -24.26
N GLN A 17 -1.98 -4.22 -23.67
CA GLN A 17 -1.59 -5.49 -24.28
C GLN A 17 -1.77 -6.63 -23.27
N GLY A 18 -1.82 -7.87 -23.77
CA GLY A 18 -1.95 -9.07 -22.93
C GLY A 18 -3.19 -9.03 -22.03
N ASP A 19 -3.00 -9.37 -20.75
CA ASP A 19 -4.09 -9.47 -19.77
C ASP A 19 -4.86 -8.16 -19.58
N ALA A 20 -4.18 -7.01 -19.64
CA ALA A 20 -4.83 -5.70 -19.50
C ALA A 20 -5.81 -5.41 -20.65
N ALA A 21 -5.46 -5.80 -21.89
CA ALA A 21 -6.34 -5.67 -23.03
C ALA A 21 -7.56 -6.60 -22.92
N SER A 22 -7.34 -7.84 -22.50
CA SER A 22 -8.41 -8.83 -22.26
C SER A 22 -9.37 -8.36 -21.18
N ALA A 23 -8.86 -7.90 -20.03
CA ALA A 23 -9.66 -7.40 -18.93
C ALA A 23 -10.47 -6.15 -19.32
N LYS A 24 -9.88 -5.23 -20.08
CA LYS A 24 -10.58 -4.08 -20.65
C LYS A 24 -11.75 -4.52 -21.53
N GLN A 25 -11.54 -5.50 -22.42
CA GLN A 25 -12.61 -5.99 -23.30
C GLN A 25 -13.75 -6.61 -22.48
N MET A 26 -13.44 -7.46 -21.50
CA MET A 26 -14.44 -8.03 -20.59
C MET A 26 -15.23 -6.95 -19.83
N PHE A 27 -14.55 -5.89 -19.38
CA PHE A 27 -15.22 -4.78 -18.71
C PHE A 27 -16.20 -4.06 -19.64
N VAL A 28 -15.83 -3.82 -20.90
CA VAL A 28 -16.72 -3.21 -21.89
C VAL A 28 -17.89 -4.14 -22.25
N ASP A 29 -17.63 -5.44 -22.43
CA ASP A 29 -18.65 -6.44 -22.78
C ASP A 29 -19.73 -6.59 -21.68
N THR A 30 -19.37 -6.31 -20.43
CA THR A 30 -20.31 -6.28 -19.29
C THR A 30 -21.07 -4.95 -19.16
N GLY A 31 -20.83 -4.00 -20.06
CA GLY A 31 -21.46 -2.67 -20.09
C GLY A 31 -20.71 -1.60 -19.30
N GLY A 32 -19.48 -1.87 -18.87
CA GLY A 32 -18.59 -0.90 -18.26
C GLY A 32 -18.22 0.23 -19.23
N ARG A 33 -18.01 1.44 -18.70
CA ARG A 33 -17.66 2.62 -19.49
C ARG A 33 -16.23 3.04 -19.21
N ILE A 34 -15.45 3.25 -20.27
CA ILE A 34 -14.10 3.78 -20.18
C ILE A 34 -14.15 5.26 -20.56
N LEU A 35 -13.65 6.10 -19.66
CA LEU A 35 -13.52 7.54 -19.82
C LEU A 35 -12.03 7.89 -19.86
N LYS A 36 -11.66 8.93 -20.61
CA LYS A 36 -10.25 9.37 -20.73
C LYS A 36 -9.92 10.55 -19.81
N ASP A 37 -10.94 11.15 -19.21
CA ASP A 37 -10.81 12.34 -18.38
C ASP A 37 -11.07 11.98 -16.92
N TYR A 38 -10.01 12.03 -16.11
CA TYR A 38 -10.08 11.80 -14.66
C TYR A 38 -10.80 12.92 -13.91
N GLN A 39 -10.93 14.11 -14.51
CA GLN A 39 -11.61 15.25 -13.88
C GLN A 39 -13.12 15.04 -13.78
N LEU A 40 -13.67 14.08 -14.53
CA LEU A 40 -15.06 13.63 -14.44
C LEU A 40 -15.33 12.77 -13.19
N ILE A 41 -14.31 12.46 -12.38
CA ILE A 41 -14.48 11.84 -11.08
C ILE A 41 -14.95 12.91 -10.10
N ASP A 42 -16.17 12.74 -9.59
CA ASP A 42 -16.83 13.65 -8.67
C ASP A 42 -17.33 12.91 -7.42
N ASP A 43 -17.95 13.66 -6.51
CA ASP A 43 -18.53 13.18 -5.25
C ASP A 43 -19.75 12.26 -5.41
N THR A 44 -20.20 12.00 -6.64
CA THR A 44 -21.26 11.02 -6.91
C THR A 44 -20.75 9.58 -6.88
N ALA A 45 -19.43 9.37 -6.92
CA ALA A 45 -18.85 8.05 -6.77
C ALA A 45 -18.93 7.58 -5.30
N GLU A 46 -19.38 6.33 -5.11
CA GLU A 46 -19.46 5.72 -3.78
C GLU A 46 -18.11 5.11 -3.32
N LEU A 47 -17.21 4.84 -4.28
CA LEU A 47 -15.92 4.20 -4.06
C LEU A 47 -15.00 4.53 -5.24
N LEU A 48 -13.76 4.88 -4.94
CA LEU A 48 -12.68 4.99 -5.92
C LEU A 48 -11.77 3.77 -5.81
N ILE A 49 -11.40 3.21 -6.96
CA ILE A 49 -10.46 2.09 -7.04
C ILE A 49 -9.21 2.58 -7.72
N ASP A 50 -8.10 2.59 -6.98
CA ASP A 50 -6.79 2.88 -7.51
C ASP A 50 -6.16 1.61 -8.10
N ALA A 51 -5.98 1.65 -9.42
CA ALA A 51 -5.27 0.64 -10.21
C ALA A 51 -4.35 1.30 -11.25
N LEU A 52 -3.79 2.48 -10.93
CA LEU A 52 -2.98 3.25 -11.88
C LEU A 52 -1.57 2.68 -12.02
N LEU A 53 -0.92 2.34 -10.91
CA LEU A 53 0.46 1.89 -10.80
C LEU A 53 0.54 0.79 -9.73
N GLY A 54 1.45 -0.17 -9.91
CA GLY A 54 1.65 -1.27 -8.97
C GLY A 54 3.11 -1.42 -8.56
N THR A 55 3.53 -2.67 -8.36
CA THR A 55 4.88 -3.03 -7.87
C THR A 55 6.05 -2.56 -8.75
N GLY A 56 5.84 -2.27 -10.03
CA GLY A 56 6.90 -1.87 -10.98
C GLY A 56 7.35 -0.41 -10.89
N LEU A 57 6.89 0.38 -9.90
CA LEU A 57 7.23 1.79 -9.80
C LEU A 57 8.64 2.02 -9.22
N ASP A 58 9.54 2.51 -10.08
CA ASP A 58 10.95 2.78 -9.77
C ASP A 58 11.38 4.25 -9.93
N ARG A 59 10.44 5.12 -10.32
CA ARG A 59 10.67 6.55 -10.60
C ARG A 59 9.57 7.42 -10.02
N ALA A 60 9.88 8.71 -9.84
CA ALA A 60 8.91 9.69 -9.36
C ALA A 60 7.68 9.79 -10.29
N VAL A 61 6.49 9.77 -9.70
CA VAL A 61 5.22 10.02 -10.37
C VAL A 61 5.13 11.51 -10.70
N THR A 62 4.87 11.81 -11.97
CA THR A 62 4.84 13.17 -12.52
C THR A 62 3.77 13.29 -13.60
N GLY A 63 3.48 14.54 -14.01
CA GLY A 63 2.53 14.83 -15.07
C GLY A 63 1.12 14.31 -14.77
N LEU A 64 0.47 13.76 -15.80
CA LEU A 64 -0.94 13.35 -15.73
C LEU A 64 -1.27 12.40 -14.57
N PHE A 65 -0.36 11.49 -14.22
CA PHE A 65 -0.56 10.59 -13.08
C PHE A 65 -0.54 11.35 -11.76
N ALA A 66 0.39 12.29 -11.58
CA ALA A 66 0.46 13.09 -10.37
C ALA A 66 -0.78 13.99 -10.21
N ASP A 67 -1.25 14.56 -11.31
CA ASP A 67 -2.47 15.40 -11.31
C ASP A 67 -3.71 14.56 -10.94
N ALA A 68 -3.84 13.35 -11.49
CA ALA A 68 -4.94 12.45 -11.17
C ALA A 68 -4.91 11.98 -9.70
N ILE A 69 -3.73 11.64 -9.18
CA ILE A 69 -3.56 11.28 -7.76
C ILE A 69 -3.96 12.47 -6.87
N ALA A 70 -3.50 13.67 -7.20
CA ALA A 70 -3.84 14.87 -6.45
C ALA A 70 -5.34 15.22 -6.52
N HIS A 71 -6.02 14.91 -7.64
CA HIS A 71 -7.46 15.04 -7.78
C HIS A 71 -8.19 14.05 -6.87
N VAL A 72 -7.84 12.77 -6.94
CA VAL A 72 -8.44 11.70 -6.12
C VAL A 72 -8.29 11.99 -4.62
N ASN A 73 -7.09 12.35 -4.16
CA ASN A 73 -6.83 12.61 -2.74
C ASN A 73 -7.59 13.83 -2.17
N LYS A 74 -8.16 14.70 -3.01
CA LYS A 74 -8.99 15.83 -2.56
C LYS A 74 -10.46 15.47 -2.37
N LEU A 75 -10.90 14.34 -2.92
CA LEU A 75 -12.28 13.89 -2.84
C LEU A 75 -12.53 13.23 -1.48
N LEU A 76 -13.72 13.45 -0.91
CA LEU A 76 -14.16 12.81 0.33
C LEU A 76 -14.88 11.49 0.03
N ILE A 77 -14.23 10.62 -0.75
CA ILE A 77 -14.77 9.34 -1.22
C ILE A 77 -13.81 8.24 -0.75
N PRO A 78 -14.30 7.09 -0.25
CA PRO A 78 -13.44 5.98 0.11
C PRO A 78 -12.57 5.53 -1.06
N VAL A 79 -11.29 5.24 -0.80
CA VAL A 79 -10.32 4.80 -1.79
C VAL A 79 -9.82 3.40 -1.46
N LEU A 80 -9.95 2.50 -2.44
CA LEU A 80 -9.42 1.14 -2.41
C LEU A 80 -8.23 1.04 -3.38
N ALA A 81 -7.03 0.80 -2.87
CA ALA A 81 -5.86 0.51 -3.69
C ALA A 81 -5.74 -0.97 -4.02
N ILE A 82 -5.38 -1.25 -5.28
CA ILE A 82 -5.14 -2.59 -5.80
C ILE A 82 -3.63 -2.83 -5.85
N ASP A 83 -3.18 -3.85 -5.15
CA ASP A 83 -1.80 -4.26 -4.94
C ASP A 83 -0.96 -3.33 -4.06
N ILE A 84 -0.77 -2.08 -4.51
CA ILE A 84 0.03 -1.04 -3.86
C ILE A 84 -0.65 0.31 -4.17
N PRO A 85 -0.79 1.24 -3.21
CA PRO A 85 -1.24 2.59 -3.53
C PRO A 85 -0.31 3.23 -4.57
N SER A 86 -0.88 3.68 -5.68
CA SER A 86 -0.14 4.27 -6.79
C SER A 86 0.72 5.41 -6.29
N GLY A 87 2.01 5.35 -6.59
CA GLY A 87 2.99 6.32 -6.11
C GLY A 87 3.81 5.84 -4.91
N LEU A 88 3.46 4.74 -4.27
CA LEU A 88 4.27 4.10 -3.23
C LEU A 88 5.24 3.10 -3.87
N ASN A 89 6.51 3.14 -3.48
CA ASN A 89 7.47 2.12 -3.88
C ASN A 89 7.29 0.84 -3.04
N ALA A 90 7.00 -0.28 -3.71
CA ALA A 90 6.65 -1.55 -3.09
C ALA A 90 7.77 -2.20 -2.26
N ASP A 91 9.03 -1.83 -2.49
CA ASP A 91 10.17 -2.39 -1.76
C ASP A 91 10.55 -1.55 -0.54
N THR A 92 10.45 -0.23 -0.63
CA THR A 92 11.00 0.69 0.40
C THR A 92 9.93 1.35 1.25
N GLY A 93 8.71 1.50 0.73
CA GLY A 93 7.66 2.30 1.36
C GLY A 93 7.89 3.81 1.25
N ASN A 94 8.76 4.23 0.34
CA ASN A 94 8.94 5.64 -0.01
C ASN A 94 7.83 6.10 -0.96
N ILE A 95 7.35 7.33 -0.75
CA ILE A 95 6.49 8.01 -1.72
C ILE A 95 7.36 8.52 -2.88
N MET A 96 7.02 8.10 -4.09
CA MET A 96 7.72 8.44 -5.32
C MET A 96 7.11 9.72 -5.92
N GLY A 97 7.35 10.87 -5.27
CA GLY A 97 6.82 12.18 -5.67
C GLY A 97 5.44 12.49 -5.07
N CYS A 98 4.44 11.67 -5.37
CA CYS A 98 3.13 11.70 -4.72
C CYS A 98 2.54 10.29 -4.67
N ALA A 99 1.58 10.04 -3.78
CA ALA A 99 0.92 8.73 -3.67
C ALA A 99 -0.58 8.89 -3.38
N ILE A 100 -1.37 7.91 -3.79
CA ILE A 100 -2.76 7.75 -3.37
C ILE A 100 -2.81 7.50 -1.86
N CYS A 101 -3.70 8.19 -1.16
CA CYS A 101 -4.04 7.89 0.22
C CYS A 101 -5.27 6.97 0.24
N ALA A 102 -5.04 5.67 0.42
CA ALA A 102 -6.07 4.65 0.42
C ALA A 102 -6.62 4.41 1.84
N ASP A 103 -7.92 4.14 1.93
CA ASP A 103 -8.55 3.64 3.16
C ASP A 103 -8.28 2.14 3.35
N ILE A 104 -8.23 1.41 2.23
CA ILE A 104 -7.95 -0.03 2.18
C ILE A 104 -6.99 -0.30 1.02
N THR A 105 -6.02 -1.17 1.24
CA THR A 105 -5.17 -1.73 0.18
C THR A 105 -5.34 -3.24 0.15
N ILE A 106 -5.69 -3.81 -0.99
CA ILE A 106 -5.67 -5.28 -1.19
C ILE A 106 -4.39 -5.65 -1.92
N THR A 107 -3.48 -6.38 -1.26
CA THR A 107 -2.23 -6.88 -1.88
C THR A 107 -2.31 -8.36 -2.21
N PHE A 108 -1.71 -8.74 -3.33
CA PHE A 108 -1.83 -10.10 -3.87
C PHE A 108 -0.55 -10.94 -3.74
N ILE A 109 -0.70 -12.26 -3.61
CA ILE A 109 0.34 -13.30 -3.68
C ILE A 109 1.36 -13.26 -2.53
N VAL A 110 1.98 -12.11 -2.28
CA VAL A 110 2.86 -11.85 -1.14
C VAL A 110 2.54 -10.50 -0.50
N LEU A 111 2.95 -10.34 0.76
CA LEU A 111 3.01 -9.05 1.43
C LEU A 111 4.28 -8.32 1.00
N LYS A 112 4.13 -7.15 0.37
CA LYS A 112 5.27 -6.33 -0.06
C LYS A 112 5.77 -5.52 1.13
N LYS A 113 7.09 -5.52 1.37
CA LYS A 113 7.69 -4.79 2.51
C LYS A 113 7.29 -3.33 2.53
N GLY A 114 7.29 -2.70 1.36
CA GLY A 114 6.97 -1.29 1.22
C GLY A 114 5.56 -0.91 1.67
N LEU A 115 4.64 -1.85 1.88
CA LEU A 115 3.34 -1.57 2.49
C LEU A 115 3.41 -1.35 4.01
N PHE A 116 4.52 -1.74 4.66
CA PHE A 116 4.66 -1.78 6.12
C PHE A 116 5.85 -0.96 6.63
N THR A 117 6.51 -0.19 5.76
CA THR A 117 7.71 0.59 6.10
C THR A 117 7.61 2.03 5.61
N GLY A 118 8.44 2.91 6.18
CA GLY A 118 8.56 4.28 5.70
C GLY A 118 7.24 5.07 5.80
N LEU A 119 6.89 5.75 4.72
CA LEU A 119 5.71 6.62 4.62
C LEU A 119 4.44 5.86 4.26
N ALA A 120 4.52 4.55 4.04
CA ALA A 120 3.37 3.70 3.72
C ALA A 120 2.28 3.73 4.81
N ALA A 121 2.67 3.94 6.06
CA ALA A 121 1.76 4.07 7.18
C ALA A 121 0.72 5.20 7.00
N ASP A 122 1.05 6.21 6.21
CA ASP A 122 0.21 7.38 5.97
C ASP A 122 -0.73 7.20 4.77
N CYS A 123 -0.55 6.17 3.94
CA CYS A 123 -1.26 6.05 2.66
C CYS A 123 -1.84 4.67 2.32
N CYS A 124 -1.46 3.60 3.03
CA CYS A 124 -1.95 2.25 2.74
C CYS A 124 -3.32 1.93 3.36
N GLY A 125 -3.72 2.66 4.40
CA GLY A 125 -4.89 2.35 5.19
C GLY A 125 -4.85 0.93 5.77
N THR A 126 -5.97 0.21 5.72
CA THR A 126 -6.00 -1.20 6.13
C THR A 126 -5.49 -2.10 5.01
N VAL A 127 -4.40 -2.82 5.26
CA VAL A 127 -3.83 -3.78 4.30
C VAL A 127 -4.50 -5.15 4.43
N ILE A 128 -5.14 -5.62 3.37
CA ILE A 128 -5.75 -6.94 3.24
C ILE A 128 -4.92 -7.79 2.28
N PHE A 129 -4.63 -9.03 2.67
CA PHE A 129 -3.88 -9.97 1.85
C PHE A 129 -4.82 -10.95 1.14
N SER A 130 -4.58 -11.16 -0.16
CA SER A 130 -5.20 -12.24 -0.94
C SER A 130 -4.11 -13.06 -1.62
N ASP A 131 -4.07 -14.37 -1.38
CA ASP A 131 -3.08 -15.25 -1.99
C ASP A 131 -3.41 -15.61 -3.46
N LEU A 132 -4.58 -15.20 -3.96
CA LEU A 132 -5.12 -15.56 -5.28
C LEU A 132 -5.11 -17.07 -5.54
N GLU A 133 -5.28 -17.88 -4.47
CA GLU A 133 -5.25 -19.33 -4.53
C GLU A 133 -3.94 -19.89 -5.10
N VAL A 134 -2.85 -19.10 -5.07
CA VAL A 134 -1.54 -19.53 -5.54
C VAL A 134 -1.08 -20.72 -4.68
N PRO A 135 -0.67 -21.85 -5.28
CA PRO A 135 -0.26 -23.03 -4.52
C PRO A 135 0.85 -22.70 -3.50
N ASN A 136 0.67 -23.12 -2.25
CA ASN A 136 1.62 -22.86 -1.15
C ASN A 136 3.07 -23.24 -1.48
N LYS A 137 3.30 -24.25 -2.34
CA LYS A 137 4.65 -24.62 -2.81
C LYS A 137 5.38 -23.48 -3.52
N ILE A 138 4.66 -22.60 -4.22
CA ILE A 138 5.21 -21.44 -4.92
C ILE A 138 5.60 -20.38 -3.88
N ILE A 139 4.71 -20.10 -2.92
CA ILE A 139 4.96 -19.14 -1.85
C ILE A 139 6.15 -19.58 -0.98
N GLN A 140 6.24 -20.87 -0.64
CA GLN A 140 7.35 -21.43 0.14
C GLN A 140 8.69 -21.39 -0.60
N ALA A 141 8.68 -21.37 -1.93
CA ALA A 141 9.90 -21.21 -2.73
C ALA A 141 10.43 -19.77 -2.72
N ILE A 142 9.62 -18.79 -2.33
CA ILE A 142 10.02 -17.39 -2.17
C ILE A 142 10.73 -17.27 -0.82
N SER A 143 12.06 -17.17 -0.84
CA SER A 143 12.83 -16.91 0.37
C SER A 143 12.79 -15.42 0.70
N SER A 144 12.14 -15.04 1.81
CA SER A 144 12.30 -13.71 2.40
C SER A 144 13.12 -13.80 3.68
N LYS A 145 14.01 -12.82 3.89
CA LYS A 145 14.72 -12.62 5.17
C LYS A 145 13.92 -11.76 6.14
N GLU A 146 12.75 -11.31 5.72
CA GLU A 146 11.92 -10.34 6.43
C GLU A 146 10.64 -11.03 6.91
N GLN A 147 10.20 -10.65 8.11
CA GLN A 147 8.97 -11.17 8.70
C GLN A 147 8.15 -10.01 9.24
N LEU A 148 6.88 -9.95 8.84
CA LEU A 148 5.92 -9.04 9.46
C LEU A 148 5.67 -9.51 10.90
N LEU A 149 6.03 -8.66 11.86
CA LEU A 149 5.85 -8.98 13.27
C LEU A 149 4.40 -8.79 13.67
N VAL A 150 3.75 -9.88 14.07
CA VAL A 150 2.45 -9.83 14.72
C VAL A 150 2.68 -9.71 16.23
N PRO A 151 1.96 -8.82 16.94
CA PRO A 151 2.09 -8.69 18.38
C PRO A 151 2.02 -10.05 19.07
N ARG A 152 3.12 -10.47 19.70
CA ARG A 152 3.17 -11.74 20.41
C ARG A 152 2.51 -11.57 21.77
N GLN A 153 1.55 -12.42 22.08
CA GLN A 153 1.01 -12.49 23.42
C GLN A 153 2.10 -13.01 24.38
N LEU A 154 2.51 -12.17 25.32
CA LEU A 154 3.46 -12.58 26.36
C LEU A 154 2.79 -13.60 27.28
N THR A 155 3.56 -14.59 27.72
CA THR A 155 3.07 -15.59 28.67
C THR A 155 2.75 -14.93 30.01
N LYS A 156 1.56 -15.21 30.56
CA LYS A 156 1.19 -14.73 31.90
C LYS A 156 2.14 -15.30 32.94
N ARG A 157 2.61 -14.45 33.85
CA ARG A 157 3.43 -14.87 34.99
C ARG A 157 2.55 -15.56 36.03
N LYS A 158 3.06 -16.65 36.64
CA LYS A 158 2.40 -17.31 37.77
C LYS A 158 2.29 -16.32 38.94
N ALA A 159 1.18 -16.34 39.67
CA ALA A 159 0.98 -15.47 40.84
C ALA A 159 2.02 -15.69 41.94
N SER A 160 2.59 -16.90 42.03
CA SER A 160 3.64 -17.27 42.98
C SER A 160 5.05 -16.88 42.54
N ALA A 161 5.23 -16.18 41.42
CA ALA A 161 6.55 -15.89 40.89
C ALA A 161 7.26 -14.76 41.66
N HIS A 162 8.53 -14.95 41.98
CA HIS A 162 9.38 -13.99 42.69
C HIS A 162 10.45 -13.35 41.79
N LYS A 163 11.07 -12.26 42.25
CA LYS A 163 12.07 -11.47 41.50
C LYS A 163 13.22 -12.26 40.84
N GLY A 164 13.65 -13.38 41.42
CA GLY A 164 14.70 -14.23 40.84
C GLY A 164 14.28 -15.15 39.68
N LEU A 165 12.98 -15.30 39.39
CA LEU A 165 12.47 -16.25 38.39
C LEU A 165 12.56 -15.73 36.95
N PHE A 166 12.83 -14.44 36.74
CA PHE A 166 12.82 -13.80 35.42
C PHE A 166 14.14 -13.13 35.05
N GLY A 167 15.22 -13.54 35.71
CA GLY A 167 16.56 -13.04 35.47
C GLY A 167 16.78 -11.61 35.98
N HIS A 168 18.03 -11.18 35.88
CA HIS A 168 18.47 -9.83 36.23
C HIS A 168 19.27 -9.28 35.06
N VAL A 169 19.06 -8.00 34.74
CA VAL A 169 19.80 -7.30 33.68
C VAL A 169 20.51 -6.11 34.32
N LEU A 170 21.80 -5.98 34.06
CA LEU A 170 22.58 -4.78 34.37
C LEU A 170 22.79 -4.02 33.06
N VAL A 171 22.33 -2.78 33.01
CA VAL A 171 22.62 -1.86 31.90
C VAL A 171 23.66 -0.86 32.40
N VAL A 172 24.81 -0.80 31.71
CA VAL A 172 25.87 0.18 31.97
C VAL A 172 25.98 1.09 30.76
N GLY A 173 25.86 2.39 30.97
CA GLY A 173 26.01 3.41 29.93
C GLY A 173 26.60 4.69 30.50
N GLY A 174 27.42 5.37 29.71
CA GLY A 174 28.02 6.65 30.02
C GLY A 174 28.54 7.30 28.74
N GLY A 175 28.31 8.60 28.58
CA GLY A 175 28.84 9.41 27.49
C GLY A 175 29.35 10.73 28.05
N GLY A 176 30.45 11.25 27.50
CA GLY A 176 30.94 12.59 27.84
C GLY A 176 29.86 13.63 27.55
N MET A 177 29.68 14.59 28.46
CA MET A 177 28.73 15.68 28.31
C MET A 177 29.12 16.50 27.08
N VAL A 178 28.37 16.40 25.98
CA VAL A 178 28.48 17.35 24.88
C VAL A 178 27.85 18.64 25.39
N MET A 179 28.69 19.60 25.78
CA MET A 179 28.22 20.96 26.02
C MET A 179 27.58 21.44 24.71
N PRO A 180 26.31 21.90 24.72
CA PRO A 180 25.79 22.58 23.55
C PRO A 180 26.71 23.77 23.23
N GLU A 181 27.06 23.96 21.96
CA GLU A 181 27.75 25.18 21.54
C GLU A 181 26.98 26.39 22.09
N PRO A 182 27.65 27.35 22.74
CA PRO A 182 26.99 28.57 23.15
C PRO A 182 26.46 29.25 21.89
N TYR A 183 25.14 29.42 21.83
CA TYR A 183 24.51 30.31 20.87
C TYR A 183 25.21 31.68 20.96
N ILE A 184 25.95 32.05 19.90
CA ILE A 184 26.35 33.44 19.64
C ILE A 184 25.24 34.08 18.81
#